data_AF-A0A970CN25-F1
#
_entry.id   AF-A0A970CN25-F1
#
_cell.length_a   1.000
_cell.length_b   1.000
_cell.length_c   1.000
_cell.angle_alpha   90.00
_cell.angle_beta   90.00
_cell.angle_gamma   90.00
#
_symmetry.space_group_name_H-M   'P 1'
#
loop_
_entity.id
_entity.type
_entity.pdbx_description
1 polymer ?
#
loop_
_entity_poly.entity_id
_entity_poly.type
_entity_poly.pdbx_seq_one_letter_code
_entity_poly.pdbx_strand_id
1 'polypeptide(L)'
;IKTGVNIGGVTGTFTSDATAVAGNILSGKTAYVNGNKVTGTMTNRGTVNQTITTQGGSYTIPAGYHSGSGKVTANFTNLSAGNIKAGVNVGGVVGTYTGDYSQVTAGDNYVLYDKGKTIPCAGAQKEKWAMVFHGISGTIRFSFTGLTSETGYVRTYYIKINDDVVKGPLTKDTGSSDDYTWTYDLNINFGDRLSLWGGSTDGQCSISSVTITVTNPPPYYED
;
A
#
# COMPACT_ATOMS: atom_id res chain seq x y z
N ILE A 1 -35.96 -63.50 2.59
CA ILE A 1 -36.69 -63.66 1.30
C ILE A 1 -36.64 -62.32 0.57
N LYS A 2 -36.46 -62.29 -0.76
CA LYS A 2 -36.44 -61.04 -1.55
C LYS A 2 -37.70 -60.23 -1.27
N THR A 3 -37.60 -58.90 -1.15
CA THR A 3 -38.80 -58.08 -0.97
C THR A 3 -39.85 -58.37 -2.04
N GLY A 4 -41.10 -58.52 -1.60
CA GLY A 4 -42.24 -58.83 -2.46
C GLY A 4 -42.43 -60.33 -2.78
N VAL A 5 -41.56 -61.22 -2.29
CA VAL A 5 -41.73 -62.68 -2.43
C VAL A 5 -42.25 -63.26 -1.12
N ASN A 6 -43.23 -64.18 -1.18
CA ASN A 6 -43.74 -64.91 -0.02
C ASN A 6 -43.42 -66.41 -0.17
N ILE A 7 -42.90 -67.04 0.88
CA ILE A 7 -42.66 -68.48 0.91
C ILE A 7 -43.27 -69.04 2.20
N GLY A 8 -44.28 -69.89 2.07
CA GLY A 8 -44.93 -70.53 3.21
C GLY A 8 -45.57 -69.56 4.21
N GLY A 9 -46.07 -68.41 3.75
CA GLY A 9 -46.69 -67.38 4.59
C GLY A 9 -45.71 -66.30 5.07
N VAL A 10 -44.40 -66.50 4.92
CA VAL A 10 -43.40 -65.50 5.32
C VAL A 10 -43.11 -64.55 4.16
N THR A 11 -43.42 -63.27 4.34
CA THR A 11 -43.09 -62.20 3.38
C THR A 11 -41.63 -61.80 3.48
N GLY A 12 -40.95 -61.75 2.35
CA GLY A 12 -39.60 -61.22 2.25
C GLY A 12 -39.54 -59.71 2.38
N THR A 13 -38.53 -59.26 3.12
CA THR A 13 -38.24 -57.83 3.38
C THR A 13 -36.79 -57.47 3.07
N PHE A 14 -35.99 -58.38 2.52
CA PHE A 14 -34.57 -58.12 2.29
C PHE A 14 -34.34 -56.94 1.35
N THR A 15 -33.57 -55.95 1.80
CA THR A 15 -33.25 -54.67 1.13
C THR A 15 -34.44 -53.73 0.96
N SER A 16 -35.59 -53.99 1.61
CA SER A 16 -36.77 -53.10 1.57
C SER A 16 -36.51 -51.73 2.19
N ASP A 17 -35.55 -51.64 3.10
CA ASP A 17 -35.06 -50.46 3.79
C ASP A 17 -33.90 -49.75 3.07
N ALA A 18 -33.36 -50.34 2.00
CA ALA A 18 -32.27 -49.74 1.25
C ALA A 18 -32.76 -48.54 0.43
N THR A 19 -31.96 -47.47 0.39
CA THR A 19 -32.33 -46.19 -0.23
C THR A 19 -31.40 -45.74 -1.36
N ALA A 20 -30.38 -46.54 -1.69
CA ALA A 20 -29.38 -46.17 -2.69
C ALA A 20 -30.00 -46.03 -4.08
N VAL A 21 -29.67 -44.94 -4.78
CA VAL A 21 -29.97 -44.79 -6.20
C VAL A 21 -28.70 -44.98 -7.04
N ALA A 22 -28.86 -45.17 -8.35
CA ALA A 22 -27.73 -45.35 -9.28
C ALA A 22 -26.65 -44.25 -9.13
N GLY A 23 -27.07 -42.99 -8.94
CA GLY A 23 -26.18 -41.86 -8.72
C GLY A 23 -25.40 -41.87 -7.40
N ASN A 24 -25.78 -42.71 -6.43
CA ASN A 24 -25.02 -42.90 -5.17
C ASN A 24 -23.96 -44.00 -5.28
N ILE A 25 -23.99 -44.80 -6.34
CA ILE A 25 -23.15 -45.99 -6.49
C ILE A 25 -22.11 -45.71 -7.57
N LEU A 26 -20.85 -46.02 -7.28
CA LEU A 26 -19.74 -45.84 -8.23
C LEU A 26 -20.02 -46.57 -9.55
N SER A 27 -19.72 -45.93 -10.68
CA SER A 27 -19.89 -46.52 -12.01
C SER A 27 -19.25 -47.92 -12.09
N GLY A 28 -20.00 -48.87 -12.64
CA GLY A 28 -19.60 -50.27 -12.74
C GLY A 28 -19.81 -51.09 -11.45
N LYS A 29 -20.16 -50.48 -10.32
CA LYS A 29 -20.59 -51.20 -9.10
C LYS A 29 -22.11 -51.39 -9.09
N THR A 30 -22.57 -52.37 -8.32
CA THR A 30 -24.00 -52.73 -8.25
C THR A 30 -24.44 -52.93 -6.81
N ALA A 31 -25.69 -52.59 -6.50
CA ALA A 31 -26.33 -52.87 -5.21
C ALA A 31 -27.73 -53.48 -5.44
N TYR A 32 -28.35 -54.00 -4.38
CA TYR A 32 -29.76 -54.41 -4.40
C TYR A 32 -30.60 -53.49 -3.51
N VAL A 33 -31.68 -52.97 -4.06
CA VAL A 33 -32.60 -52.04 -3.40
C VAL A 33 -34.03 -52.48 -3.68
N ASN A 34 -34.79 -52.71 -2.62
CA ASN A 34 -36.15 -53.27 -2.69
C ASN A 34 -36.21 -54.54 -3.57
N GLY A 35 -35.20 -55.41 -3.44
CA GLY A 35 -35.05 -56.63 -4.22
C GLY A 35 -34.59 -56.44 -5.68
N ASN A 36 -34.42 -55.21 -6.16
CA ASN A 36 -34.00 -54.92 -7.54
C ASN A 36 -32.52 -54.58 -7.61
N LYS A 37 -31.84 -55.06 -8.65
CA LYS A 37 -30.44 -54.72 -8.91
C LYS A 37 -30.35 -53.29 -9.43
N VAL A 38 -29.55 -52.45 -8.79
CA VAL A 38 -29.25 -51.07 -9.19
C VAL A 38 -27.78 -51.01 -9.62
N THR A 39 -27.53 -50.59 -10.86
CA THR A 39 -26.18 -50.37 -11.38
C THR A 39 -25.78 -48.90 -11.18
N GLY A 40 -24.59 -48.69 -10.65
CA GLY A 40 -24.08 -47.36 -10.34
C GLY A 40 -23.71 -46.53 -11.55
N THR A 41 -23.89 -45.22 -11.42
CA THR A 41 -23.59 -44.21 -12.45
C THR A 41 -22.71 -43.08 -11.92
N MET A 42 -22.30 -43.09 -10.65
CA MET A 42 -21.43 -42.05 -10.09
C MET A 42 -20.06 -42.07 -10.75
N THR A 43 -19.66 -40.94 -11.34
CA THR A 43 -18.35 -40.76 -11.96
C THR A 43 -17.24 -40.83 -10.91
N ASN A 44 -16.16 -41.54 -11.20
CA ASN A 44 -14.92 -41.49 -10.43
C ASN A 44 -14.05 -40.32 -10.92
N ARG A 45 -13.80 -39.33 -10.06
CA ARG A 45 -12.93 -38.17 -10.33
C ARG A 45 -11.48 -38.41 -9.88
N GLY A 46 -11.23 -39.46 -9.12
CA GLY A 46 -9.90 -39.76 -8.58
C GLY A 46 -9.37 -38.65 -7.68
N THR A 47 -8.07 -38.38 -7.78
CA THR A 47 -7.40 -37.28 -7.08
C THR A 47 -7.48 -36.01 -7.91
N VAL A 48 -8.16 -34.98 -7.41
CA VAL A 48 -8.27 -33.68 -8.06
C VAL A 48 -7.34 -32.68 -7.37
N ASN A 49 -6.36 -32.16 -8.10
CA ASN A 49 -5.43 -31.14 -7.61
C ASN A 49 -5.55 -29.89 -8.45
N GLN A 50 -5.76 -28.73 -7.82
CA GLN A 50 -5.93 -27.46 -8.52
C GLN A 50 -5.16 -26.35 -7.81
N THR A 51 -4.75 -25.34 -8.58
CA THR A 51 -4.07 -24.16 -8.06
C THR A 51 -4.83 -22.91 -8.46
N ILE A 52 -5.12 -22.04 -7.50
CA ILE A 52 -5.68 -20.70 -7.71
C ILE A 52 -4.53 -19.70 -7.67
N THR A 53 -4.38 -18.93 -8.74
CA THR A 53 -3.27 -17.97 -8.91
C THR A 53 -3.71 -16.51 -8.99
N THR A 54 -5.02 -16.24 -8.99
CA THR A 54 -5.59 -14.90 -9.12
C THR A 54 -6.54 -14.56 -7.98
N GLN A 55 -6.58 -13.28 -7.61
CA GLN A 55 -7.54 -12.81 -6.61
C GLN A 55 -8.96 -13.06 -7.11
N GLY A 56 -9.80 -13.67 -6.26
CA GLY A 56 -11.15 -14.07 -6.63
C GLY A 56 -11.22 -15.28 -7.56
N GLY A 57 -10.10 -15.91 -7.90
CA GLY A 57 -10.10 -17.18 -8.63
C GLY A 57 -10.83 -18.27 -7.85
N SER A 58 -11.55 -19.13 -8.57
CA SER A 58 -12.33 -20.21 -7.96
C SER A 58 -12.23 -21.48 -8.78
N TYR A 59 -12.51 -22.61 -8.14
CA TYR A 59 -12.58 -23.91 -8.79
C TYR A 59 -13.84 -24.64 -8.35
N THR A 60 -14.70 -24.96 -9.31
CA THR A 60 -15.89 -25.78 -9.07
C THR A 60 -15.48 -27.24 -8.96
N ILE A 61 -15.67 -27.82 -7.78
CA ILE A 61 -15.44 -29.25 -7.56
C ILE A 61 -16.54 -30.04 -8.29
N PRO A 62 -16.20 -30.87 -9.29
CA PRO A 62 -17.21 -31.61 -10.04
C PRO A 62 -17.84 -32.69 -9.17
N ALA A 63 -19.15 -32.94 -9.36
CA ALA A 63 -19.84 -34.04 -8.72
C ALA A 63 -19.23 -35.40 -9.11
N GLY A 64 -19.21 -36.33 -8.15
CA GLY A 64 -18.66 -37.66 -8.29
C GLY A 64 -17.87 -38.09 -7.06
N TYR A 65 -17.28 -39.29 -7.15
CA TYR A 65 -16.37 -39.81 -6.12
C TYR A 65 -14.98 -39.17 -6.28
N HIS A 66 -14.45 -38.63 -5.19
CA HIS A 66 -13.07 -38.15 -5.10
C HIS A 66 -12.28 -39.05 -4.14
N SER A 67 -10.98 -39.21 -4.39
CA SER A 67 -10.12 -40.10 -3.59
C SER A 67 -9.85 -39.61 -2.16
N GLY A 68 -10.22 -38.37 -1.83
CA GLY A 68 -9.91 -37.72 -0.56
C GLY A 68 -8.48 -37.17 -0.45
N SER A 69 -7.58 -37.52 -1.38
CA SER A 69 -6.19 -37.06 -1.38
C SER A 69 -5.95 -35.78 -2.20
N GLY A 70 -6.99 -35.28 -2.89
CA GLY A 70 -6.91 -34.08 -3.71
C GLY A 70 -6.77 -32.80 -2.89
N LYS A 71 -6.13 -31.77 -3.45
CA LYS A 71 -5.96 -30.46 -2.81
C LYS A 71 -6.28 -29.32 -3.76
N VAL A 72 -6.87 -28.25 -3.22
CA VAL A 72 -6.93 -26.95 -3.91
C VAL A 72 -5.97 -26.01 -3.20
N THR A 73 -4.94 -25.56 -3.90
CA THR A 73 -3.86 -24.74 -3.36
C THR A 73 -4.01 -23.30 -3.86
N ALA A 74 -3.96 -22.31 -2.97
CA ALA A 74 -3.79 -20.92 -3.37
C ALA A 74 -2.29 -20.60 -3.48
N ASN A 75 -1.85 -20.08 -4.63
CA ASN A 75 -0.46 -19.72 -4.87
C ASN A 75 -0.36 -18.42 -5.67
N PHE A 76 -0.06 -17.31 -4.99
CA PHE A 76 0.07 -15.99 -5.56
C PHE A 76 1.56 -15.62 -5.66
N THR A 77 2.09 -15.57 -6.88
CA THR A 77 3.53 -15.33 -7.11
C THR A 77 3.97 -13.89 -6.82
N ASN A 78 3.03 -12.95 -6.82
CA ASN A 78 3.27 -11.53 -6.58
C ASN A 78 3.03 -11.12 -5.11
N LEU A 79 2.78 -12.07 -4.21
CA LEU A 79 2.62 -11.83 -2.78
C LEU A 79 4.00 -11.69 -2.10
N SER A 80 4.75 -10.65 -2.49
CA SER A 80 6.06 -10.35 -1.92
C SER A 80 5.91 -9.51 -0.65
N ALA A 81 6.54 -9.92 0.44
CA ALA A 81 6.58 -9.14 1.69
C ALA A 81 7.08 -7.72 1.46
N GLY A 82 8.05 -7.53 0.55
CA GLY A 82 8.59 -6.23 0.18
C GLY A 82 7.61 -5.30 -0.56
N ASN A 83 6.45 -5.80 -0.99
CA ASN A 83 5.39 -5.00 -1.61
C ASN A 83 4.18 -4.80 -0.67
N ILE A 84 4.20 -5.41 0.52
CA ILE A 84 3.12 -5.37 1.49
C ILE A 84 3.58 -4.48 2.64
N LYS A 85 2.72 -3.54 3.07
CA LYS A 85 3.00 -2.61 4.18
C LYS A 85 3.52 -3.40 5.40
N ALA A 86 4.59 -2.88 6.02
CA ALA A 86 5.21 -3.48 7.20
C ALA A 86 4.17 -3.83 8.27
N GLY A 87 4.24 -5.04 8.82
CA GLY A 87 3.32 -5.52 9.86
C GLY A 87 1.97 -6.06 9.36
N VAL A 88 1.57 -5.76 8.13
CA VAL A 88 0.31 -6.28 7.55
C VAL A 88 0.48 -7.74 7.13
N ASN A 89 -0.40 -8.62 7.59
CA ASN A 89 -0.42 -10.03 7.18
C ASN A 89 -1.42 -10.25 6.04
N VAL A 90 -0.93 -10.72 4.90
CA VAL A 90 -1.75 -11.15 3.77
C VAL A 90 -1.45 -12.62 3.48
N GLY A 91 -2.42 -13.51 3.75
CA GLY A 91 -2.30 -14.92 3.39
C GLY A 91 -1.11 -15.66 4.04
N GLY A 92 -0.61 -15.18 5.19
CA GLY A 92 0.56 -15.73 5.89
C GLY A 92 1.88 -15.05 5.54
N VAL A 93 1.89 -14.12 4.57
CA VAL A 93 3.04 -13.27 4.26
C VAL A 93 2.89 -11.96 5.04
N VAL A 94 3.75 -11.76 6.03
CA VAL A 94 3.83 -10.50 6.79
C VAL A 94 4.66 -9.51 5.98
N GLY A 95 4.12 -8.32 5.74
CA GLY A 95 4.77 -7.27 4.98
C GLY A 95 6.00 -6.71 5.65
N THR A 96 6.93 -6.24 4.82
CA THR A 96 8.18 -5.57 5.22
C THR A 96 8.37 -4.23 4.51
N TYR A 97 7.42 -3.80 3.68
CA TYR A 97 7.52 -2.54 2.97
C TYR A 97 7.28 -1.37 3.94
N THR A 98 8.33 -0.60 4.22
CA THR A 98 8.25 0.63 5.03
C THR A 98 8.15 1.89 4.17
N GLY A 99 8.00 1.76 2.85
CA GLY A 99 8.15 2.87 1.90
C GLY A 99 9.62 3.12 1.52
N ASP A 100 9.85 3.72 0.34
CA ASP A 100 11.13 4.36 -0.03
C ASP A 100 11.26 5.73 0.67
N TYR A 101 10.95 5.77 1.96
CA TYR A 101 11.27 6.90 2.80
C TYR A 101 12.54 6.57 3.56
N SER A 102 13.61 7.29 3.24
CA SER A 102 14.73 7.47 4.14
C SER A 102 14.12 7.76 5.51
N GLN A 103 14.28 6.86 6.48
CA GLN A 103 13.71 7.06 7.81
C GLN A 103 14.29 8.36 8.35
N VAL A 104 13.45 9.41 8.40
CA VAL A 104 13.89 10.70 8.87
C VAL A 104 13.76 10.71 10.39
N THR A 105 14.90 10.77 11.07
CA THR A 105 14.99 10.80 12.52
C THR A 105 15.11 12.23 13.02
N ALA A 106 14.70 12.49 14.26
CA ALA A 106 14.97 13.77 14.91
C ALA A 106 16.47 14.06 14.93
N GLY A 107 16.86 15.25 14.47
CA GLY A 107 18.26 15.66 14.32
C GLY A 107 18.84 15.47 12.92
N ASP A 108 18.14 14.78 12.01
CA ASP A 108 18.57 14.67 10.62
C ASP A 108 18.58 16.06 9.97
N ASN A 109 19.71 16.39 9.33
CA ASN A 109 19.95 17.66 8.66
C ASN A 109 20.04 17.44 7.15
N TYR A 110 19.06 17.95 6.42
CA TYR A 110 19.05 17.94 4.96
C TYR A 110 19.52 19.29 4.43
N VAL A 111 20.71 19.31 3.84
CA VAL A 111 21.22 20.46 3.08
C VAL A 111 20.80 20.28 1.63
N LEU A 112 19.81 21.05 1.20
CA LEU A 112 19.15 20.86 -0.09
C LEU A 112 19.69 21.83 -1.15
N TYR A 113 20.41 22.85 -0.69
CA TYR A 113 21.12 23.79 -1.53
C TYR A 113 22.32 24.34 -0.76
N ASP A 114 23.51 24.25 -1.37
CA ASP A 114 24.79 24.65 -0.79
C ASP A 114 25.31 25.93 -1.43
N LYS A 115 26.14 26.66 -0.68
CA LYS A 115 26.76 27.94 -1.00
C LYS A 115 27.54 27.83 -2.33
N GLY A 116 27.07 28.52 -3.38
CA GLY A 116 27.82 28.67 -4.64
C GLY A 116 27.03 28.42 -5.93
N LYS A 117 25.77 27.95 -5.85
CA LYS A 117 24.83 27.99 -6.98
C LYS A 117 23.86 29.13 -6.72
N THR A 118 23.60 30.00 -7.69
CA THR A 118 22.58 31.06 -7.56
C THR A 118 21.35 30.67 -8.37
N ILE A 119 20.15 30.90 -7.84
CA ILE A 119 18.91 30.80 -8.62
C ILE A 119 18.57 32.23 -9.09
N PRO A 120 18.89 32.62 -10.33
CA PRO A 120 18.57 33.94 -10.84
C PRO A 120 17.04 34.11 -10.98
N CYS A 121 16.57 35.35 -10.98
CA CYS A 121 15.19 35.67 -11.36
C CYS A 121 15.18 36.66 -12.51
N ALA A 122 14.02 36.73 -13.14
CA ALA A 122 13.59 37.88 -13.90
C ALA A 122 12.09 38.03 -13.58
N GLY A 123 11.68 39.14 -12.99
CA GLY A 123 10.27 39.47 -12.70
C GLY A 123 9.68 39.01 -11.35
N ALA A 124 8.41 39.40 -11.13
CA ALA A 124 7.66 39.30 -9.88
C ALA A 124 7.47 37.87 -9.34
N GLN A 125 7.56 37.72 -8.01
CA GLN A 125 7.23 36.55 -7.15
C GLN A 125 7.31 35.18 -7.84
N LYS A 126 8.52 34.58 -7.90
CA LYS A 126 8.72 33.24 -8.48
C LYS A 126 9.03 32.20 -7.41
N GLU A 127 8.56 30.98 -7.63
CA GLU A 127 8.94 29.81 -6.84
C GLU A 127 10.45 29.61 -6.98
N LYS A 128 11.16 29.57 -5.85
CA LYS A 128 12.63 29.43 -5.82
C LYS A 128 13.05 28.00 -5.57
N TRP A 129 12.28 27.33 -4.74
CA TRP A 129 12.54 25.96 -4.37
C TRP A 129 11.26 25.35 -3.81
N ALA A 130 11.03 24.08 -4.10
CA ALA A 130 9.98 23.30 -3.48
C ALA A 130 10.45 21.89 -3.23
N MET A 131 9.95 21.33 -2.14
CA MET A 131 9.97 19.91 -1.88
C MET A 131 8.56 19.46 -1.54
N VAL A 132 8.28 18.19 -1.84
CA VAL A 132 7.10 17.52 -1.30
C VAL A 132 7.58 16.67 -0.14
N PHE A 133 6.98 16.87 1.02
CA PHE A 133 7.20 16.02 2.18
C PHE A 133 6.29 14.81 2.13
N HIS A 134 6.90 13.74 2.54
CA HIS A 134 6.71 12.47 1.92
C HIS A 134 7.27 11.59 3.04
N GLY A 135 6.38 10.99 3.85
CA GLY A 135 6.77 10.19 5.01
C GLY A 135 7.13 10.93 6.30
N ILE A 136 7.01 12.28 6.36
CA ILE A 136 7.12 13.03 7.62
C ILE A 136 5.83 13.77 7.96
N SER A 137 5.49 13.76 9.24
CA SER A 137 4.60 14.76 9.84
C SER A 137 5.31 15.35 11.05
N GLY A 138 4.78 16.39 11.69
CA GLY A 138 5.37 17.00 12.89
C GLY A 138 6.12 18.29 12.65
N THR A 139 6.94 18.67 13.62
CA THR A 139 7.67 19.94 13.60
C THR A 139 9.03 19.74 12.95
N ILE A 140 9.28 20.55 11.92
CA ILE A 140 10.59 20.72 11.31
C ILE A 140 11.12 22.12 11.61
N ARG A 141 12.44 22.27 11.62
CA ARG A 141 13.11 23.56 11.55
C ARG A 141 13.56 23.81 10.13
N PHE A 142 12.92 24.78 9.48
CA PHE A 142 13.27 25.24 8.16
C PHE A 142 14.14 26.48 8.27
N SER A 143 15.33 26.45 7.66
CA SER A 143 16.22 27.60 7.57
C SER A 143 16.59 27.89 6.12
N PHE A 144 16.64 29.16 5.76
CA PHE A 144 17.18 29.59 4.47
C PHE A 144 17.95 30.90 4.60
N THR A 145 18.97 31.06 3.76
CA THR A 145 19.77 32.29 3.72
C THR A 145 19.52 33.04 2.41
N GLY A 146 19.05 34.27 2.50
CA GLY A 146 18.92 35.16 1.35
C GLY A 146 20.20 35.94 1.11
N LEU A 147 20.60 36.05 -0.16
CA LEU A 147 21.79 36.80 -0.58
C LEU A 147 21.49 38.29 -0.72
N THR A 148 22.41 39.14 -0.26
CA THR A 148 22.35 40.61 -0.41
C THR A 148 23.63 41.14 -1.06
N SER A 149 23.79 40.93 -2.37
CA SER A 149 24.99 41.37 -3.09
C SER A 149 24.95 42.81 -3.60
N GLU A 150 23.81 43.52 -3.50
CA GLU A 150 23.64 44.87 -4.07
C GLU A 150 22.77 45.77 -3.17
N THR A 151 23.21 47.01 -2.97
CA THR A 151 22.51 48.05 -2.19
C THR A 151 21.41 48.72 -3.02
N GLY A 152 20.22 48.92 -2.45
CA GLY A 152 19.13 49.71 -3.03
C GLY A 152 17.88 48.95 -3.49
N TYR A 153 17.77 47.64 -3.21
CA TYR A 153 16.64 46.80 -3.65
C TYR A 153 16.00 45.98 -2.53
N VAL A 154 14.68 46.02 -2.43
CA VAL A 154 13.95 45.23 -1.41
C VAL A 154 13.74 43.81 -1.90
N ARG A 155 14.26 42.84 -1.14
CA ARG A 155 14.05 41.40 -1.38
C ARG A 155 12.94 40.90 -0.48
N THR A 156 12.00 40.17 -1.05
CA THR A 156 10.83 39.62 -0.34
C THR A 156 10.76 38.12 -0.52
N TYR A 157 10.61 37.38 0.58
CA TYR A 157 10.46 35.92 0.57
C TYR A 157 9.17 35.46 1.23
N TYR A 158 8.68 34.30 0.81
CA TYR A 158 7.53 33.62 1.40
C TYR A 158 7.81 32.13 1.55
N ILE A 159 7.38 31.57 2.67
CA ILE A 159 7.35 30.11 2.89
C ILE A 159 5.90 29.69 2.71
N LYS A 160 5.67 28.66 1.89
CA LYS A 160 4.33 28.13 1.62
C LYS A 160 4.24 26.64 1.91
N ILE A 161 3.09 26.22 2.44
CA ILE A 161 2.70 24.81 2.55
C ILE A 161 1.45 24.63 1.70
N ASN A 162 1.44 23.69 0.75
CA ASN A 162 0.32 23.45 -0.17
C ASN A 162 -0.18 24.73 -0.86
N ASP A 163 0.76 25.58 -1.27
CA ASP A 163 0.53 26.91 -1.87
C ASP A 163 -0.02 28.00 -0.92
N ASP A 164 -0.37 27.66 0.33
CA ASP A 164 -0.74 28.63 1.35
C ASP A 164 0.50 29.28 1.98
N VAL A 165 0.50 30.61 2.08
CA VAL A 165 1.59 31.36 2.71
C VAL A 165 1.55 31.14 4.23
N VAL A 166 2.54 30.45 4.77
CA VAL A 166 2.67 30.18 6.21
C VAL A 166 3.65 31.14 6.90
N LYS A 167 4.60 31.72 6.16
CA LYS A 167 5.45 32.83 6.60
C LYS A 167 5.71 33.80 5.44
N GLY A 168 5.72 35.09 5.76
CA GLY A 168 6.00 36.17 4.81
C GLY A 168 4.94 37.29 4.87
N PRO A 169 5.18 38.44 4.21
CA PRO A 169 6.40 38.78 3.48
C PRO A 169 7.61 38.91 4.40
N LEU A 170 8.70 38.22 4.08
CA LEU A 170 9.96 38.32 4.79
C LEU A 170 10.86 39.28 4.02
N THR A 171 11.08 40.47 4.56
CA THR A 171 11.83 41.55 3.89
C THR A 171 13.10 41.90 4.64
N LYS A 172 14.16 42.21 3.89
CA LYS A 172 15.36 42.86 4.42
C LYS A 172 15.68 44.08 3.56
N ASP A 173 15.83 45.23 4.21
CA ASP A 173 16.22 46.49 3.58
C ASP A 173 17.73 46.52 3.35
N THR A 174 18.14 46.94 2.16
CA THR A 174 19.53 46.88 1.65
C THR A 174 20.45 47.98 2.20
N GLY A 175 20.36 48.28 3.49
CA GLY A 175 21.34 49.14 4.18
C GLY A 175 22.66 48.41 4.48
N SER A 176 22.72 47.09 4.30
CA SER A 176 23.90 46.25 4.54
C SER A 176 23.99 45.13 3.48
N SER A 177 25.21 44.80 3.09
CA SER A 177 25.54 43.71 2.17
C SER A 177 25.59 42.33 2.86
N ASP A 178 25.05 42.21 4.07
CA ASP A 178 25.14 40.98 4.84
C ASP A 178 24.02 40.01 4.49
N ASP A 179 24.41 38.81 4.07
CA ASP A 179 23.48 37.68 3.97
C ASP A 179 22.69 37.51 5.27
N TYR A 180 21.43 37.08 5.16
CA TYR A 180 20.58 36.88 6.33
C TYR A 180 19.88 35.53 6.29
N THR A 181 19.94 34.83 7.43
CA THR A 181 19.29 33.53 7.60
C THR A 181 17.99 33.71 8.37
N TRP A 182 16.90 33.22 7.77
CA TRP A 182 15.63 33.06 8.46
C TRP A 182 15.49 31.61 8.91
N THR A 183 15.03 31.42 10.15
CA THR A 183 14.80 30.11 10.74
C THR A 183 13.41 30.08 11.37
N TYR A 184 12.62 29.06 11.01
CA TYR A 184 11.27 28.86 11.53
C TYR A 184 11.01 27.40 11.84
N ASP A 185 10.33 27.17 12.96
CA ASP A 185 9.73 25.87 13.24
C ASP A 185 8.35 25.81 12.55
N LEU A 186 8.14 24.80 11.71
CA LEU A 186 6.95 24.61 10.88
C LEU A 186 6.35 23.24 11.16
N ASN A 187 5.03 23.17 11.26
CA ASN A 187 4.32 21.90 11.33
C ASN A 187 3.97 21.44 9.91
N ILE A 188 4.35 20.20 9.59
CA ILE A 188 4.13 19.55 8.29
C ILE A 188 3.29 18.30 8.53
N ASN A 189 2.37 17.99 7.62
CA ASN A 189 1.65 16.72 7.57
C ASN A 189 2.19 15.83 6.46
N PHE A 190 1.84 14.55 6.53
CA PHE A 190 2.15 13.62 5.45
C PHE A 190 1.52 14.09 4.13
N GLY A 191 2.35 14.23 3.09
CA GLY A 191 1.92 14.67 1.77
C GLY A 191 1.93 16.19 1.55
N ASP A 192 2.26 16.98 2.57
CA ASP A 192 2.36 18.44 2.43
C ASP A 192 3.51 18.84 1.50
N ARG A 193 3.28 19.85 0.66
CA ARG A 193 4.30 20.47 -0.20
C ARG A 193 4.84 21.76 0.41
N LEU A 194 6.09 21.76 0.87
CA LEU A 194 6.77 22.96 1.36
C LEU A 194 7.54 23.65 0.22
N SER A 195 7.33 24.94 0.05
CA SER A 195 8.03 25.73 -0.96
C SER A 195 8.51 27.09 -0.43
N LEU A 196 9.64 27.55 -0.95
CA LEU A 196 10.21 28.86 -0.75
C LEU A 196 10.04 29.68 -2.02
N TRP A 197 9.46 30.86 -1.86
CA TRP A 197 9.20 31.83 -2.92
C TRP A 197 9.99 33.10 -2.65
N GLY A 198 10.43 33.76 -3.71
CA GLY A 198 11.23 34.98 -3.62
C GLY A 198 10.96 35.91 -4.79
N GLY A 199 11.00 37.22 -4.50
CA GLY A 199 10.94 38.29 -5.50
C GLY A 199 11.80 39.48 -5.09
N SER A 200 12.21 40.27 -6.08
CA SER A 200 12.90 41.55 -5.89
C SER A 200 12.58 42.50 -7.05
N THR A 201 12.72 43.81 -6.83
CA THR A 201 12.45 44.87 -7.82
C THR A 201 13.44 44.91 -8.97
N ASP A 202 14.68 44.47 -8.74
CA ASP A 202 15.76 44.30 -9.74
C ASP A 202 15.71 42.93 -10.44
N GLY A 203 14.77 42.07 -10.06
CA GLY A 203 14.75 40.69 -10.52
C GLY A 203 15.88 39.83 -9.94
N GLN A 204 16.54 40.19 -8.85
CA GLN A 204 17.52 39.37 -8.14
C GLN A 204 17.09 39.07 -6.69
N CYS A 205 16.75 37.82 -6.38
CA CYS A 205 16.42 37.35 -5.02
C CYS A 205 17.00 35.95 -4.80
N SER A 206 18.30 35.84 -5.05
CA SER A 206 19.05 34.61 -4.87
C SER A 206 19.07 34.19 -3.38
N ILE A 207 19.16 32.89 -3.17
CA ILE A 207 19.33 32.25 -1.87
C ILE A 207 20.66 31.49 -1.88
N SER A 208 21.37 31.45 -0.76
CA SER A 208 22.67 30.77 -0.63
C SER A 208 22.59 29.46 0.13
N SER A 209 21.51 29.22 0.90
CA SER A 209 21.27 27.92 1.52
C SER A 209 19.79 27.68 1.79
N VAL A 210 19.42 26.39 1.78
CA VAL A 210 18.17 25.87 2.35
C VAL A 210 18.51 24.63 3.16
N THR A 211 18.16 24.65 4.44
CA THR A 211 18.42 23.58 5.38
C THR A 211 17.14 23.20 6.10
N ILE A 212 16.92 21.89 6.25
CA ILE A 212 15.82 21.37 7.04
C ILE A 212 16.38 20.45 8.09
N THR A 213 16.01 20.72 9.34
CA THR A 213 16.29 19.86 10.48
C THR A 213 14.98 19.31 10.99
N VAL A 214 14.85 18.00 11.15
CA VAL A 214 13.68 17.44 11.82
C VAL A 214 13.84 17.63 13.32
N THR A 215 12.98 18.42 13.95
CA THR A 215 13.09 18.77 15.37
C THR A 215 12.26 17.87 16.26
N ASN A 216 11.07 17.48 15.81
CA ASN A 216 10.22 16.50 16.51
C ASN A 216 9.25 15.83 15.52
N PRO A 217 9.56 14.63 14.99
CA PRO A 217 8.56 13.86 14.28
C PRO A 217 7.50 13.36 15.29
N PRO A 218 6.21 13.27 14.96
CA PRO A 218 5.27 12.56 15.79
C PRO A 218 5.71 11.10 15.84
N PRO A 219 5.30 10.34 16.87
CA PRO A 219 5.48 8.90 16.85
C PRO A 219 4.94 8.37 15.52
N TYR A 220 5.76 7.60 14.81
CA TYR A 220 5.33 6.90 13.61
C TYR A 220 4.05 6.14 13.94
N TYR A 221 2.93 6.52 13.33
CA TYR A 221 1.72 5.74 13.44
C TYR A 221 1.92 4.49 12.58
N GLU A 222 2.28 3.40 13.25
CA GLU A 222 2.07 2.06 12.71
C GLU A 222 0.56 1.84 12.57
N ASP A 223 -0.03 2.33 11.48
CA ASP A 223 -1.39 1.95 11.08
C ASP A 223 -1.42 0.57 10.40
#